data_AF-A0A6L9ETZ1-F1
#
_entry.id   AF-A0A6L9ETZ1-F1
#
_cell.length_a   1.000
_cell.length_b   1.000
_cell.length_c   1.000
_cell.angle_alpha   90.00
_cell.angle_beta   90.00
_cell.angle_gamma   90.00
#
_symmetry.space_group_name_H-M   'P 1'
#
loop_
_entity.id
_entity.type
_entity.pdbx_description
1 polymer ?
#
loop_
_entity_poly.entity_id
_entity_poly.type
_entity_poly.pdbx_seq_one_letter_code
_entity_poly.pdbx_strand_id
1 'polypeptide(L)'
;MKSKLIFIYNANSGKLNEYLDIAHKIISPKTYQCHLCDITHGTFKVRPAWKKFREETDIAMEFLHIDEYESKYKSKFQHAFTYPIILIQEDSDLQVFMSTEEINKLETVEELMGVIEVRAEEINIS
;
A
#
# COMPACT_ATOMS: atom_id res chain seq x y z
N MET A 1 -8.07 -16.39 13.92
CA MET A 1 -8.54 -15.73 12.69
C MET A 1 -7.34 -15.41 11.84
N LYS A 2 -7.47 -15.38 10.50
CA LYS A 2 -6.38 -14.93 9.63
C LYS A 2 -6.72 -13.53 9.15
N SER A 3 -6.09 -12.52 9.75
CA SER A 3 -6.19 -11.15 9.30
C SER A 3 -4.99 -10.82 8.41
N LYS A 4 -5.17 -9.94 7.43
CA LYS A 4 -4.07 -9.44 6.59
C LYS A 4 -4.25 -7.97 6.27
N LEU A 5 -3.13 -7.25 6.15
CA LEU A 5 -3.11 -5.90 5.64
C LEU A 5 -2.98 -5.92 4.11
N ILE A 6 -3.79 -5.12 3.43
CA ILE A 6 -3.79 -4.97 1.98
C ILE A 6 -3.39 -3.53 1.67
N PHE A 7 -2.19 -3.38 1.13
CA PHE A 7 -1.63 -2.11 0.70
C PHE A 7 -2.02 -1.88 -0.76
N ILE A 8 -2.77 -0.81 -1.01
CA ILE A 8 -3.23 -0.47 -2.34
C ILE A 8 -2.54 0.83 -2.77
N TYR A 9 -1.63 0.69 -3.74
CA TYR A 9 -0.88 1.81 -4.29
C TYR A 9 -1.74 2.64 -5.23
N ASN A 10 -1.48 3.95 -5.32
CA ASN A 10 -2.14 4.84 -6.29
C ASN A 10 -1.53 4.70 -7.70
N ALA A 11 -1.61 3.49 -8.26
CA ALA A 11 -1.13 3.16 -9.60
C ALA A 11 -1.91 1.95 -10.15
N ASN A 12 -1.83 1.72 -11.47
CA ASN A 12 -2.40 0.55 -12.16
C ASN A 12 -1.27 -0.37 -12.64
N SER A 13 -1.44 -1.69 -12.50
CA SER A 13 -0.44 -2.72 -12.81
C SER A 13 0.05 -2.71 -14.26
N GLY A 14 -0.82 -2.36 -15.21
CA GLY A 14 -0.48 -2.26 -16.64
C GLY A 14 0.56 -1.19 -16.99
N LYS A 15 0.77 -0.17 -16.12
CA LYS A 15 1.74 0.89 -16.39
C LYS A 15 3.18 0.47 -16.11
N LEU A 16 3.43 -0.64 -15.40
CA LEU A 16 4.80 -1.10 -15.15
C LEU A 16 5.44 -1.78 -16.37
N ASN A 17 4.64 -2.47 -17.21
CA ASN A 17 5.14 -2.97 -18.50
C ASN A 17 5.45 -1.84 -19.48
N GLU A 18 4.76 -0.70 -19.38
CA GLU A 18 5.14 0.51 -20.12
C GLU A 18 6.34 1.23 -19.50
N TYR A 19 6.57 1.15 -18.18
CA TYR A 19 7.69 1.85 -17.53
C TYR A 19 9.08 1.24 -17.81
N LEU A 20 9.15 -0.05 -18.15
CA LEU A 20 10.40 -0.63 -18.66
C LEU A 20 10.71 -0.19 -20.10
N ASP A 21 9.69 0.10 -20.91
CA ASP A 21 9.85 0.61 -22.28
C ASP A 21 9.96 2.16 -22.36
N ILE A 22 9.74 2.87 -21.24
CA ILE A 22 9.76 4.34 -21.20
C ILE A 22 10.98 4.83 -20.41
N ALA A 23 12.16 4.57 -20.96
CA ALA A 23 13.36 5.35 -20.68
C ALA A 23 13.28 6.80 -21.24
N HIS A 24 12.14 7.25 -21.78
CA HIS A 24 12.02 8.54 -22.49
C HIS A 24 10.67 9.29 -22.32
N LYS A 25 10.09 9.45 -21.12
CA LYS A 25 9.00 10.45 -20.94
C LYS A 25 9.24 11.40 -19.78
N ILE A 26 9.92 12.48 -20.17
CA ILE A 26 9.87 13.84 -19.65
C ILE A 26 8.42 14.39 -19.82
N ILE A 27 7.40 13.70 -19.31
CA ILE A 27 6.01 14.15 -19.38
C ILE A 27 5.35 13.90 -18.02
N SER A 28 5.35 14.97 -17.22
CA SER A 28 4.67 15.13 -15.93
C SER A 28 5.11 14.20 -14.79
N PRO A 29 6.12 14.57 -13.99
CA PRO A 29 6.35 13.96 -12.67
C PRO A 29 5.22 14.25 -11.66
N LYS A 30 4.13 14.91 -12.07
CA LYS A 30 3.01 15.32 -11.20
C LYS A 30 1.79 14.40 -11.28
N THR A 31 1.72 13.47 -12.23
CA THR A 31 0.44 12.78 -12.50
C THR A 31 0.19 11.49 -11.72
N TYR A 32 1.13 10.98 -10.94
CA TYR A 32 0.89 9.87 -10.00
C TYR A 32 1.86 9.96 -8.80
N GLN A 33 1.65 10.93 -7.90
CA GLN A 33 2.34 10.92 -6.61
C GLN A 33 1.68 9.87 -5.73
N CYS A 34 2.25 8.66 -5.73
CA CYS A 34 1.89 7.61 -4.80
C CYS A 34 2.77 7.78 -3.56
N HIS A 35 2.28 8.51 -2.56
CA HIS A 35 3.05 8.80 -1.34
C HIS A 35 3.49 7.52 -0.60
N LEU A 36 2.62 6.50 -0.58
CA LEU A 36 2.95 5.17 -0.05
C LEU A 36 4.13 4.53 -0.81
N CYS A 37 4.21 4.73 -2.12
CA CYS A 37 5.33 4.26 -2.93
C CYS A 37 6.61 5.02 -2.55
N ASP A 38 6.54 6.35 -2.39
CA ASP A 38 7.68 7.22 -2.06
C ASP A 38 8.29 6.92 -0.68
N ILE A 39 7.46 6.58 0.30
CA ILE A 39 7.95 6.18 1.63
C ILE A 39 8.49 4.74 1.60
N THR A 40 7.89 3.81 0.86
CA THR A 40 8.34 2.39 0.85
C THR A 40 9.50 2.10 -0.11
N HIS A 41 9.71 2.94 -1.12
CA HIS A 41 10.76 2.82 -2.14
C HIS A 41 11.69 4.04 -2.11
N GLY A 42 12.99 3.82 -2.19
CA GLY A 42 13.95 4.87 -2.52
C GLY A 42 14.02 5.10 -4.03
N THR A 43 15.05 5.79 -4.51
CA THR A 43 15.19 6.25 -5.90
C THR A 43 14.99 5.17 -6.97
N PHE A 44 15.28 3.88 -6.68
CA PHE A 44 15.08 2.78 -7.64
C PHE A 44 14.77 1.40 -6.98
N LYS A 45 14.57 1.34 -5.66
CA LYS A 45 14.47 0.07 -4.93
C LYS A 45 13.71 0.20 -3.62
N VAL A 46 13.05 -0.89 -3.20
CA VAL A 46 12.42 -1.02 -1.87
C VAL A 46 13.42 -0.64 -0.78
N ARG A 47 12.99 0.14 0.21
CA ARG A 47 13.84 0.50 1.35
C ARG A 47 14.21 -0.75 2.16
N PRO A 48 15.50 -0.93 2.52
CA PRO A 48 15.91 -2.10 3.30
C PRO A 48 15.15 -2.27 4.62
N ALA A 49 14.86 -1.17 5.32
CA ALA A 49 14.07 -1.19 6.55
C ALA A 49 12.66 -1.75 6.31
N TRP A 50 11.95 -1.26 5.29
CA TRP A 50 10.64 -1.78 4.89
C TRP A 50 10.69 -3.26 4.51
N LYS A 51 11.69 -3.64 3.70
CA LYS A 51 11.86 -5.03 3.31
C LYS A 51 12.02 -5.94 4.53
N LYS A 52 12.92 -5.55 5.45
CA LYS A 52 13.21 -6.28 6.68
C LYS A 52 11.96 -6.40 7.56
N PHE A 53 11.24 -5.31 7.77
CA PHE A 53 9.99 -5.30 8.54
C PHE A 53 8.98 -6.31 8.01
N ARG A 54 8.73 -6.33 6.69
CA ARG A 54 7.81 -7.31 6.08
C ARG A 54 8.26 -8.76 6.18
N GLU A 55 9.57 -9.01 6.32
CA GLU A 55 10.14 -10.35 6.42
C GLU A 55 10.17 -10.85 7.87
N GLU A 56 10.21 -9.94 8.85
CA GLU A 56 10.34 -10.27 10.27
C GLU A 56 9.03 -10.19 11.05
N THR A 57 8.01 -9.48 10.55
CA THR A 57 6.69 -9.39 11.18
C THR A 57 5.83 -10.61 10.87
N ASP A 58 5.02 -11.02 11.85
CA ASP A 58 4.00 -12.06 11.68
C ASP A 58 2.72 -11.53 11.02
N ILE A 59 2.63 -10.22 10.78
CA ILE A 59 1.50 -9.58 10.11
C ILE A 59 1.48 -10.00 8.64
N ALA A 60 0.42 -10.69 8.22
CA ALA A 60 0.24 -11.04 6.81
C ALA A 60 -0.02 -9.77 5.99
N MET A 61 0.75 -9.57 4.91
CA MET A 61 0.63 -8.41 4.03
C MET A 61 0.43 -8.79 2.56
N GLU A 62 -0.42 -8.05 1.87
CA GLU A 62 -0.66 -8.13 0.44
C GLU A 62 -0.49 -6.74 -0.19
N PHE A 63 0.09 -6.69 -1.38
CA PHE A 63 0.41 -5.45 -2.09
C PHE A 63 -0.24 -5.48 -3.46
N LEU A 64 -1.06 -4.47 -3.78
CA LEU A 64 -1.84 -4.40 -5.00
C LEU A 64 -1.82 -2.99 -5.60
N HIS A 65 -2.00 -2.92 -6.90
CA HIS A 65 -2.41 -1.72 -7.63
C HIS A 65 -3.93 -1.58 -7.62
N ILE A 66 -4.44 -0.40 -8.02
CA ILE A 66 -5.89 -0.11 -8.04
C ILE A 66 -6.64 -1.12 -8.91
N ASP A 67 -6.16 -1.40 -10.12
CA ASP A 67 -6.77 -2.36 -11.04
C ASP A 67 -6.74 -3.81 -10.53
N GLU A 68 -5.66 -4.21 -9.86
CA GLU A 68 -5.56 -5.52 -9.21
C GLU A 68 -6.54 -5.64 -8.02
N TYR A 69 -6.64 -4.58 -7.21
CA TYR A 69 -7.61 -4.50 -6.12
C TYR A 69 -9.04 -4.55 -6.65
N GLU A 70 -9.37 -3.71 -7.63
CA GLU A 70 -10.70 -3.69 -8.24
C GLU A 70 -11.03 -5.06 -8.85
N SER A 71 -10.13 -5.69 -9.58
CA SER A 71 -10.36 -7.01 -10.17
C SER A 71 -10.65 -8.08 -9.09
N LYS A 72 -9.92 -8.05 -7.97
CA LYS A 72 -10.01 -9.06 -6.92
C LYS A 72 -11.16 -8.83 -5.93
N TYR A 73 -11.54 -7.57 -5.68
CA TYR A 73 -12.47 -7.20 -4.61
C TYR A 73 -13.73 -6.43 -5.06
N LYS A 74 -13.91 -6.13 -6.37
CA LYS A 74 -15.05 -5.36 -6.93
C LYS A 74 -16.43 -5.79 -6.43
N SER A 75 -16.63 -7.08 -6.20
CA SER A 75 -17.93 -7.64 -5.83
C SER A 75 -18.28 -7.43 -4.36
N LYS A 76 -17.31 -7.07 -3.51
CA LYS A 76 -17.48 -6.99 -2.05
C LYS A 76 -17.63 -5.55 -1.54
N PHE A 77 -17.22 -4.54 -2.30
CA PHE A 77 -17.22 -3.15 -1.85
C PHE A 77 -17.77 -2.20 -2.92
N GLN A 78 -18.79 -1.40 -2.54
CA GLN A 78 -19.37 -0.33 -3.36
C GLN A 78 -18.87 1.07 -2.97
N HIS A 79 -17.95 1.16 -2.01
CA HIS A 79 -17.46 2.45 -1.51
C HIS A 79 -16.30 2.95 -2.39
N ALA A 80 -16.38 4.21 -2.79
CA ALA A 80 -15.28 4.88 -3.48
C ALA A 80 -14.19 5.22 -2.46
N PHE A 81 -13.04 4.54 -2.53
CA PHE A 81 -11.85 4.91 -1.77
C PHE A 81 -10.99 5.89 -2.56
N THR A 82 -10.27 6.74 -1.83
CA THR A 82 -9.10 7.44 -2.36
C THR A 82 -7.87 6.54 -2.21
N TYR A 83 -6.84 6.81 -3.02
CA TYR A 83 -5.60 6.04 -3.03
C TYR A 83 -4.39 6.97 -2.86
N PRO A 84 -3.27 6.51 -2.24
CA PRO A 84 -3.06 5.17 -1.68
C PRO A 84 -3.87 4.92 -0.41
N ILE A 85 -4.13 3.65 -0.06
CA ILE A 85 -4.87 3.25 1.15
C ILE A 85 -4.36 1.90 1.66
N ILE A 86 -4.45 1.68 2.97
CA ILE A 86 -4.20 0.37 3.58
C ILE A 86 -5.51 -0.12 4.18
N LEU A 87 -5.93 -1.30 3.75
CA LEU A 87 -7.10 -1.99 4.29
C LEU A 87 -6.64 -3.15 5.19
N ILE A 88 -7.48 -3.52 6.14
CA ILE A 88 -7.38 -4.80 6.83
C ILE A 88 -8.49 -5.70 6.32
N GLN A 89 -8.13 -6.94 5.97
CA GLN A 89 -9.10 -8.00 5.72
C GLN A 89 -9.16 -8.92 6.93
N GLU A 90 -10.34 -9.03 7.52
CA GLU A 90 -10.66 -10.00 8.56
C GLU A 90 -11.74 -10.94 8.02
N ASP A 91 -11.39 -12.21 7.83
CA ASP A 91 -12.24 -13.20 7.16
C ASP A 91 -12.73 -12.72 5.78
N SER A 92 -13.99 -12.27 5.68
CA SER A 92 -14.59 -11.74 4.45
C SER A 92 -14.78 -10.23 4.44
N ASP A 93 -14.55 -9.57 5.57
CA ASP A 93 -14.78 -8.14 5.74
C ASP A 93 -13.49 -7.36 5.48
N LEU A 94 -13.64 -6.23 4.80
CA LEU A 94 -12.58 -5.28 4.56
C LEU A 94 -12.89 -4.02 5.33
N GLN A 95 -11.91 -3.49 6.06
CA GLN A 95 -12.03 -2.24 6.80
C GLN A 95 -10.83 -1.36 6.49
N VAL A 96 -10.99 -0.05 6.67
CA VAL A 96 -9.88 0.90 6.51
C VAL A 96 -8.95 0.76 7.71
N PHE A 97 -7.70 0.36 7.45
CA PHE A 97 -6.65 0.32 8.46
C PHE A 97 -5.89 1.66 8.53
N MET A 98 -5.63 2.26 7.37
CA MET A 98 -5.03 3.59 7.24
C MET A 98 -5.54 4.27 5.97
N SER A 99 -6.13 5.44 6.14
CA SER A 99 -6.69 6.27 5.06
C SER A 99 -5.60 6.96 4.23
N THR A 100 -5.98 7.47 3.05
CA THR A 100 -5.08 8.27 2.21
C THR A 100 -4.57 9.52 2.92
N GLU A 101 -5.43 10.18 3.70
CA GLU A 101 -5.10 11.38 4.45
C GLU A 101 -4.10 11.10 5.57
N GLU A 102 -4.17 9.93 6.20
CA GLU A 102 -3.19 9.49 7.19
C GLU A 102 -1.86 9.14 6.54
N ILE A 103 -1.88 8.36 5.46
CA ILE A 103 -0.66 7.98 4.72
C ILE A 103 0.10 9.21 4.26
N ASN A 104 -0.59 10.20 3.69
CA ASN A 104 0.02 11.42 3.17
C ASN A 104 0.63 12.34 4.24
N LYS A 105 0.38 12.09 5.53
CA LYS A 105 1.00 12.81 6.65
C LYS A 105 2.30 12.15 7.13
N LEU A 106 2.56 10.91 6.75
CA LEU A 106 3.76 10.19 7.14
C LEU A 106 4.92 10.65 6.26
N GLU A 107 6.06 11.00 6.84
CA GLU A 107 7.23 11.46 6.08
C GLU A 107 8.23 10.32 5.82
N THR A 108 8.23 9.29 6.67
CA THR A 108 9.24 8.26 6.67
C THR A 108 8.65 6.85 6.70
N VAL A 109 9.46 5.86 6.32
CA VAL A 109 9.04 4.46 6.39
C VAL A 109 9.00 3.95 7.82
N GLU A 110 9.83 4.53 8.69
CA GLU A 110 9.86 4.28 10.12
C GLU A 110 8.55 4.71 10.80
N GLU A 111 7.99 5.86 10.42
CA GLU A 111 6.66 6.27 10.87
C GLU A 111 5.56 5.32 10.40
N LEU A 112 5.60 4.88 9.14
CA LEU A 112 4.65 3.89 8.63
C LEU A 112 4.70 2.59 9.43
N MET A 113 5.90 2.04 9.64
CA MET A 113 6.11 0.81 10.41
C MET A 113 5.61 0.97 11.84
N GLY A 114 5.96 2.08 12.52
CA GLY A 114 5.52 2.33 13.89
C GLY A 114 4.00 2.44 14.03
N VAL A 115 3.31 3.09 13.08
CA VAL A 115 1.83 3.13 13.12
C VAL A 115 1.22 1.75 12.86
N ILE A 116 1.82 0.94 11.96
CA ILE A 116 1.37 -0.42 11.71
C ILE A 116 1.51 -1.28 12.97
N GLU A 117 2.68 -1.27 13.62
CA GLU A 117 2.94 -2.07 14.82
C GLU A 117 1.95 -1.73 15.94
N VAL A 118 1.82 -0.45 16.29
CA VAL A 118 0.90 -0.01 17.37
C VAL A 118 -0.53 -0.42 17.08
N ARG A 119 -1.04 -0.18 15.86
CA ARG A 119 -2.43 -0.52 15.52
C ARG A 119 -2.64 -2.02 15.40
N ALA A 120 -1.64 -2.77 14.92
CA ALA A 120 -1.72 -4.21 14.79
C ALA A 120 -1.80 -4.89 16.17
N GLU A 121 -1.06 -4.38 17.16
CA GLU A 121 -1.18 -4.80 18.56
C GLU A 121 -2.57 -4.49 19.13
N GLU A 122 -3.08 -3.26 18.92
CA GLU A 122 -4.41 -2.84 19.40
C GLU A 122 -5.56 -3.73 18.90
N ILE A 123 -5.43 -4.26 17.68
CA ILE A 123 -6.45 -5.12 17.04
C ILE A 123 -6.06 -6.61 17.02
N ASN A 124 -4.97 -6.98 17.70
CA ASN A 124 -4.48 -8.36 17.87
C ASN A 124 -4.20 -9.13 16.56
N ILE A 125 -3.49 -8.49 15.61
CA ILE A 125 -3.08 -9.10 14.33
C ILE A 125 -1.56 -9.17 14.13
N SER A 126 -0.79 -8.73 15.12
CA SER A 126 0.66 -8.87 15.23
C SER A 126 1.04 -10.09 16.06
#